data_AF-A0A3D5G9R2-F1
#
_entry.id   AF-A0A3D5G9R2-F1
#
_cell.length_a   1.000
_cell.length_b   1.000
_cell.length_c   1.000
_cell.angle_alpha   90.00
_cell.angle_beta   90.00
_cell.angle_gamma   90.00
#
_symmetry.space_group_name_H-M   'P 1'
#
loop_
_entity.id
_entity.type
_entity.pdbx_description
1 polymer ?
#
loop_
_entity_poly.entity_id
_entity_poly.type
_entity_poly.pdbx_seq_one_letter_code
_entity_poly.pdbx_strand_id
1 'polypeptide(L)'
;MAFSPIGNLFAVGFDNRANANGAGAVLRYNGKTGDPLPLVANPGTFPSPVFVSPDSKLQRPIAISFFPSDATLTEKWNFPIANYPINHQGLNNLNLDVNYKYQDGLQNSQYPDFVPIYKTLDNLLVNYPNETDVWEIVNKNLTQKVIESSIRHLTL
;
A
#
# COMPACT_ATOMS: atom_id res chain seq x y z
N MET A 1 5.65 -14.95 14.00
CA MET A 1 5.20 -13.69 14.63
C MET A 1 4.81 -12.71 13.52
N ALA A 2 3.90 -11.79 13.78
CA ALA A 2 3.52 -10.74 12.82
C ALA A 2 3.06 -9.47 13.54
N PHE A 3 3.30 -8.31 12.94
CA PHE A 3 2.70 -7.05 13.36
C PHE A 3 1.32 -6.88 12.71
N SER A 4 0.35 -6.40 13.47
CA SER A 4 -0.93 -5.97 12.90
C SER A 4 -0.82 -4.58 12.27
N PRO A 5 -1.78 -4.16 11.43
CA PRO A 5 -1.78 -2.82 10.81
C PRO A 5 -1.76 -1.66 11.81
N ILE A 6 -2.25 -1.87 13.03
CA ILE A 6 -2.25 -0.88 14.11
C ILE A 6 -1.02 -0.96 15.04
N GLY A 7 0.02 -1.70 14.64
CA GLY A 7 1.31 -1.74 15.34
C GLY A 7 1.37 -2.63 16.58
N ASN A 8 0.44 -3.58 16.76
CA ASN A 8 0.54 -4.58 17.82
C ASN A 8 1.33 -5.80 17.32
N LEU A 9 2.14 -6.42 18.18
CA LEU A 9 2.90 -7.64 17.86
C LEU A 9 2.10 -8.87 18.30
N PHE A 10 2.02 -9.87 17.41
CA PHE A 10 1.40 -11.15 17.70
C PHE A 10 2.38 -12.30 17.50
N ALA A 11 2.35 -13.23 18.44
CA ALA A 11 3.10 -14.48 18.39
C ALA A 11 2.14 -15.67 18.50
N VAL A 12 2.47 -16.75 17.82
CA VAL A 12 1.78 -18.03 17.96
C VAL A 12 2.75 -19.06 18.49
N GLY A 13 2.25 -19.98 19.30
CA GLY A 13 2.99 -21.10 19.82
C GLY A 13 2.05 -22.25 20.15
N PHE A 14 2.60 -23.38 20.57
CA PHE A 14 1.82 -24.53 21.01
C PHE A 14 2.58 -25.34 22.05
N ASP A 15 1.82 -26.12 22.83
CA ASP A 15 2.39 -27.08 23.77
C ASP A 15 3.11 -28.21 23.02
N ASN A 16 4.43 -28.20 23.07
CA ASN A 16 5.31 -29.13 22.37
C ASN A 16 5.84 -30.28 23.27
N ARG A 17 5.29 -30.44 24.49
CA ARG A 17 5.69 -31.53 25.38
C ARG A 17 5.36 -32.88 24.75
N ALA A 18 6.16 -33.90 25.06
CA ALA A 18 5.85 -35.27 24.68
C ALA A 18 4.47 -35.66 25.23
N ASN A 19 3.60 -36.19 24.37
CA ASN A 19 2.20 -36.54 24.66
C ASN A 19 1.25 -35.35 24.93
N ALA A 20 1.65 -34.12 24.62
CA ALA A 20 0.72 -32.99 24.60
C ALA A 20 -0.20 -33.03 23.38
N ASN A 21 -1.40 -32.50 23.51
CA ASN A 21 -2.38 -32.41 22.43
C ASN A 21 -2.04 -31.34 21.36
N GLY A 22 -0.84 -30.76 21.39
CA GLY A 22 -0.41 -29.72 20.46
C GLY A 22 -1.26 -28.44 20.53
N ALA A 23 -1.84 -28.18 21.70
CA ALA A 23 -2.77 -27.07 21.91
C ALA A 23 -2.04 -25.74 21.69
N GLY A 24 -2.55 -24.94 20.76
CA GLY A 24 -1.95 -23.68 20.36
C GLY A 24 -2.37 -22.49 21.22
N ALA A 25 -1.63 -21.40 21.12
CA ALA A 25 -1.95 -20.13 21.75
C ALA A 25 -1.56 -18.98 20.82
N VAL A 26 -2.32 -17.88 20.90
CA VAL A 26 -1.99 -16.59 20.26
C VAL A 26 -1.74 -15.58 21.36
N LEU A 27 -0.53 -15.02 21.38
CA LEU A 27 -0.08 -14.00 22.34
C LEU A 27 -0.09 -12.62 21.67
N ARG A 28 -0.50 -11.58 22.40
CA ARG A 28 -0.55 -10.19 21.92
C ARG A 28 0.28 -9.26 22.79
N TYR A 29 1.05 -8.39 22.15
CA TYR A 29 1.89 -7.37 22.77
C TYR A 29 1.71 -6.01 22.11
N ASN A 30 1.97 -4.95 22.84
CA ASN A 30 2.22 -3.63 22.28
C ASN A 30 3.50 -3.72 21.43
N GLY A 31 3.42 -3.42 20.14
CA GLY A 31 4.56 -3.60 19.24
C GLY A 31 5.68 -2.56 19.42
N LYS A 32 5.44 -1.49 20.18
CA LYS A 32 6.43 -0.45 20.49
C LYS A 32 7.10 -0.68 21.85
N THR A 33 6.33 -1.01 22.88
CA THR A 33 6.85 -1.16 24.26
C THR A 33 7.19 -2.60 24.62
N GLY A 34 6.62 -3.57 23.91
CA GLY A 34 6.74 -4.99 24.24
C GLY A 34 5.84 -5.44 25.40
N ASP A 35 5.02 -4.56 25.96
CA ASP A 35 4.11 -4.91 27.05
C ASP A 35 3.03 -5.90 26.59
N PRO A 36 2.66 -6.89 27.40
CA PRO A 36 1.54 -7.78 27.08
C PRO A 36 0.23 -6.98 27.01
N LEU A 37 -0.65 -7.35 26.08
CA LEU A 37 -1.97 -6.77 25.95
C LEU A 37 -3.04 -7.86 26.24
N PRO A 38 -3.98 -7.62 27.18
CA PRO A 38 -4.15 -6.41 28.01
C PRO A 38 -3.13 -6.30 29.17
N LEU A 39 -2.85 -5.07 29.61
CA LEU A 39 -1.91 -4.74 30.70
C LEU A 39 -2.42 -5.10 32.11
N VAL A 40 -3.72 -5.31 32.30
CA VAL A 40 -4.34 -5.59 33.60
C VAL A 40 -4.91 -7.00 33.65
N ALA A 41 -4.40 -7.79 34.60
CA ALA A 41 -5.01 -9.02 35.05
C ALA A 41 -6.25 -8.70 35.91
N ASN A 42 -7.36 -9.40 35.70
CA ASN A 42 -8.30 -9.57 36.79
C ASN A 42 -7.56 -10.35 37.91
N PRO A 43 -7.54 -9.86 39.16
CA PRO A 43 -6.96 -10.61 40.27
C PRO A 43 -7.68 -11.96 40.41
N GLY A 44 -6.94 -13.07 40.32
CA GLY A 44 -7.48 -14.44 40.47
C GLY A 44 -7.59 -15.26 39.19
N THR A 45 -7.35 -14.67 38.01
CA THR A 45 -7.18 -15.40 36.74
C THR A 45 -5.71 -15.37 36.33
N PHE A 46 -5.11 -16.54 36.09
CA PHE A 46 -3.73 -16.66 35.61
C PHE A 46 -3.48 -15.69 34.44
N PRO A 47 -2.53 -14.74 34.55
CA PRO A 47 -2.34 -13.70 33.56
C PRO A 47 -1.66 -14.32 32.35
N SER A 48 -2.42 -14.61 31.31
CA SER A 48 -1.85 -15.02 30.05
C SER A 48 -2.34 -14.07 28.97
N PRO A 49 -1.45 -13.42 28.19
CA PRO A 49 -1.80 -12.57 27.05
C PRO A 49 -2.40 -13.36 25.87
N VAL A 50 -3.07 -14.46 26.20
CA VAL A 50 -3.65 -15.47 25.33
C VAL A 50 -5.01 -14.95 24.88
N PHE A 51 -5.05 -14.44 23.65
CA PHE A 51 -6.26 -13.93 23.02
C PHE A 51 -7.26 -15.05 22.69
N VAL A 52 -6.74 -16.25 22.45
CA VAL A 52 -7.53 -17.45 22.16
C VAL A 52 -7.03 -18.55 23.07
N SER A 53 -7.84 -18.93 24.06
CA SER A 53 -7.57 -20.12 24.87
C SER A 53 -7.24 -21.29 23.94
N PRO A 54 -6.29 -22.16 24.30
CA PRO A 54 -6.01 -23.33 23.51
C PRO A 54 -7.31 -24.12 23.29
N ASP A 55 -7.78 -24.14 22.04
CA ASP A 55 -8.95 -24.89 21.62
C ASP A 55 -8.55 -25.91 20.55
N SER A 56 -9.49 -26.78 20.18
CA SER A 56 -9.24 -27.81 19.17
C SER A 56 -9.06 -27.25 17.75
N LYS A 57 -9.37 -25.96 17.51
CA LYS A 57 -9.24 -25.31 16.21
C LYS A 57 -7.86 -24.71 16.00
N LEU A 58 -7.19 -24.28 17.06
CA LEU A 58 -5.83 -23.76 17.04
C LEU A 58 -4.82 -24.85 17.43
N GLN A 59 -4.63 -25.84 16.56
CA GLN A 59 -3.64 -26.91 16.79
C GLN A 59 -2.33 -26.63 16.06
N ARG A 60 -1.22 -26.67 16.80
CA ARG A 60 0.15 -26.52 16.28
C ARG A 60 0.34 -25.36 15.29
N PRO A 61 -0.12 -24.12 15.61
CA PRO A 61 0.15 -22.99 14.75
C PRO A 61 1.65 -22.76 14.61
N ILE A 62 2.12 -22.71 13.36
CA ILE A 62 3.53 -22.44 13.02
C ILE A 62 3.73 -21.04 12.43
N ALA A 63 2.64 -20.39 12.01
CA ALA A 63 2.65 -19.08 11.38
C ALA A 63 1.40 -18.29 11.74
N ILE A 64 1.51 -16.97 11.64
CA ILE A 64 0.42 -16.02 11.75
C ILE A 64 0.65 -14.93 10.71
N SER A 65 -0.41 -14.54 10.00
CA SER A 65 -0.41 -13.44 9.04
C SER A 65 -1.60 -12.54 9.31
N PHE A 66 -1.40 -11.24 9.17
CA PHE A 66 -2.50 -10.29 9.13
C PHE A 66 -2.84 -10.02 7.68
N PHE A 67 -4.10 -10.23 7.33
CA PHE A 67 -4.68 -9.54 6.20
C PHE A 67 -5.18 -8.22 6.75
N PRO A 68 -4.75 -7.06 6.21
CA PRO A 68 -5.34 -5.81 6.62
C PRO A 68 -6.84 -5.87 6.25
N SER A 69 -7.71 -6.04 7.23
CA SER A 69 -9.15 -5.79 7.04
C SER A 69 -9.42 -4.29 6.83
N ASP A 70 -8.50 -3.45 7.33
CA ASP A 70 -8.70 -2.00 7.47
C ASP A 70 -7.58 -1.15 6.85
N ALA A 71 -6.49 -1.75 6.34
CA ALA A 71 -5.61 -1.00 5.44
C ALA A 71 -6.25 -1.10 4.06
N THR A 72 -6.86 -0.01 3.59
CA THR A 72 -7.17 0.13 2.18
C THR A 72 -5.88 -0.08 1.40
N LEU A 73 -5.71 -1.28 0.84
CA LEU A 73 -4.65 -1.57 -0.10
C LEU A 73 -4.85 -0.61 -1.26
N THR A 74 -4.08 0.46 -1.24
CA THR A 74 -4.12 1.48 -2.27
C THR A 74 -3.23 0.99 -3.40
N GLU A 75 -3.86 0.44 -4.42
CA GLU A 75 -3.15 0.13 -5.65
C GLU A 75 -2.75 1.44 -6.33
N LYS A 76 -1.48 1.54 -6.71
CA LYS A 76 -0.92 2.72 -7.35
C LYS A 76 0.21 2.33 -8.28
N TRP A 77 0.46 3.17 -9.28
CA TRP A 77 1.67 3.12 -10.09
C TRP A 77 2.32 4.49 -10.14
N ASN A 78 3.62 4.48 -10.43
CA ASN A 78 4.37 5.70 -10.71
C ASN A 78 5.41 5.44 -11.80
N PHE A 79 5.74 6.49 -12.56
CA PHE A 79 6.95 6.51 -13.36
C PHE A 79 7.53 7.93 -13.42
N PRO A 80 8.87 8.05 -13.41
CA PRO A 80 9.53 9.33 -13.62
C PRO A 80 9.79 9.61 -15.10
N ILE A 81 9.76 10.89 -15.49
CA ILE A 81 10.39 11.41 -16.71
C ILE A 81 11.48 12.39 -16.25
N ALA A 82 12.72 11.90 -16.17
CA ALA A 82 13.85 12.65 -15.64
C ALA A 82 14.61 13.38 -16.74
N ASN A 83 15.12 14.58 -16.42
CA ASN A 83 15.95 15.41 -17.27
C ASN A 83 15.37 15.62 -18.69
N TYR A 84 14.06 15.82 -18.78
CA TYR A 84 13.37 15.99 -20.05
C TYR A 84 13.67 17.38 -20.65
N PRO A 85 14.35 17.47 -21.80
CA PRO A 85 14.66 18.76 -22.41
C PRO A 85 13.41 19.36 -23.04
N ILE A 86 13.12 20.61 -22.72
CA ILE A 86 12.01 21.38 -23.30
C ILE A 86 12.48 22.77 -23.70
N ASN A 87 11.96 23.26 -24.81
CA ASN A 87 12.19 24.64 -25.24
C ASN A 87 10.94 25.47 -24.91
N HIS A 88 10.87 25.96 -23.68
CA HIS A 88 9.78 26.79 -23.18
C HIS A 88 10.40 27.90 -22.34
N GLN A 89 10.25 29.16 -22.80
CA GLN A 89 10.96 30.32 -22.27
C GLN A 89 12.49 30.15 -22.29
N GLY A 90 12.99 29.45 -23.31
CA GLY A 90 14.38 29.02 -23.42
C GLY A 90 14.57 27.52 -23.16
N LEU A 91 15.81 27.06 -23.23
CA LEU A 91 16.17 25.67 -23.01
C LEU A 91 16.15 25.34 -21.52
N ASN A 92 15.25 24.43 -21.14
CA ASN A 92 15.04 23.99 -19.77
C ASN A 92 15.00 22.46 -19.68
N ASN A 93 15.25 21.92 -18.49
CA ASN A 93 15.13 20.48 -18.21
C ASN A 93 14.07 20.27 -17.13
N LEU A 94 13.10 19.40 -17.42
CA LEU A 94 12.02 19.04 -16.50
C LEU A 94 12.29 17.69 -15.83
N ASN A 95 11.94 17.62 -14.55
CA ASN A 95 11.82 16.36 -13.82
C ASN A 95 10.35 16.19 -13.45
N LEU A 96 9.69 15.22 -14.06
CA LEU A 96 8.29 14.93 -13.84
C LEU A 96 8.17 13.62 -13.09
N ASP A 97 7.32 13.60 -12.07
CA ASP A 97 6.95 12.38 -11.36
C ASP A 97 5.45 12.14 -11.50
N VAL A 98 5.08 11.15 -12.30
CA VAL A 98 3.69 10.82 -12.56
C VAL A 98 3.26 9.77 -11.56
N ASN A 99 2.39 10.18 -10.63
CA ASN A 99 1.83 9.31 -9.60
C ASN A 99 0.34 9.10 -9.86
N TYR A 100 -0.09 7.84 -9.98
CA TYR A 100 -1.49 7.50 -10.20
C TYR A 100 -1.96 6.48 -9.17
N LYS A 101 -3.08 6.78 -8.52
CA LYS A 101 -3.78 5.89 -7.62
C LYS A 101 -4.99 5.30 -8.36
N TYR A 102 -5.10 3.98 -8.38
CA TYR A 102 -6.26 3.29 -8.93
C TYR A 102 -7.50 3.50 -8.05
N GLN A 103 -8.68 3.36 -8.66
CA GLN A 103 -9.92 3.27 -7.90
C GLN A 103 -10.01 1.90 -7.21
N ASP A 104 -10.67 1.85 -6.07
CA ASP A 104 -10.85 0.58 -5.36
C ASP A 104 -11.82 -0.33 -6.14
N GLY A 105 -11.52 -1.63 -6.20
CA GLY A 105 -12.42 -2.64 -6.78
C GLY A 105 -12.38 -2.80 -8.30
N LEU A 106 -11.29 -2.43 -8.96
CA LEU A 106 -11.12 -2.66 -10.41
C LEU A 106 -11.14 -4.16 -10.76
N GLN A 107 -11.83 -4.48 -11.86
CA GLN A 107 -11.69 -5.76 -12.56
C GLN A 107 -10.38 -5.76 -13.36
N ASN A 108 -9.83 -6.95 -13.65
CA ASN A 108 -8.55 -7.07 -14.37
C ASN A 108 -8.56 -6.38 -15.76
N SER A 109 -9.72 -6.30 -16.41
CA SER A 109 -9.90 -5.60 -17.69
C SER A 109 -9.91 -4.06 -17.58
N GLN A 110 -10.01 -3.51 -16.37
CA GLN A 110 -10.07 -2.07 -16.12
C GLN A 110 -8.72 -1.46 -15.73
N TYR A 111 -7.65 -2.27 -15.67
CA TYR A 111 -6.32 -1.73 -15.46
C TYR A 111 -5.86 -0.96 -16.70
N PRO A 112 -5.60 0.35 -16.58
CA PRO A 112 -5.09 1.14 -17.69
C PRO A 112 -3.70 0.67 -18.10
N ASP A 113 -3.45 0.64 -19.41
CA ASP A 113 -2.10 0.53 -19.95
C ASP A 113 -1.36 1.84 -19.71
N PHE A 114 -0.19 1.77 -19.06
CA PHE A 114 0.63 2.93 -18.74
C PHE A 114 1.44 3.42 -19.95
N VAL A 115 1.69 2.57 -20.96
CA VAL A 115 2.51 2.92 -22.14
C VAL A 115 1.87 4.04 -22.97
N PRO A 116 0.56 4.03 -23.28
CA PRO A 116 -0.11 5.15 -23.96
C PRO A 116 -0.08 6.47 -23.17
N ILE A 117 -0.11 6.40 -21.84
CA ILE A 117 -0.04 7.59 -20.96
C ILE A 117 1.34 8.24 -21.09
N TYR A 118 2.40 7.44 -21.00
CA TYR A 118 3.77 7.91 -21.23
C TYR A 118 3.92 8.56 -22.62
N LYS A 119 3.47 7.87 -23.68
CA LYS A 119 3.54 8.39 -25.06
C LYS A 119 2.77 9.68 -25.26
N THR A 120 1.64 9.85 -24.58
CA THR A 120 0.86 11.10 -24.66
C THR A 120 1.60 12.26 -24.02
N LEU A 121 2.24 12.04 -22.87
CA LEU A 121 3.03 13.07 -22.20
C LEU A 121 4.26 13.45 -23.00
N ASP A 122 4.99 12.46 -23.51
CA ASP A 122 6.14 12.67 -24.40
C ASP A 122 5.75 13.52 -25.62
N ASN A 123 4.71 13.12 -26.36
CA ASN A 123 4.21 13.90 -27.50
C ASN A 123 3.79 15.33 -27.12
N LEU A 124 3.17 15.53 -25.96
CA LEU A 124 2.77 16.86 -25.53
C LEU A 124 3.97 17.74 -25.22
N LEU A 125 4.97 17.21 -24.52
CA LEU A 125 6.17 17.95 -24.14
C LEU A 125 7.07 18.26 -25.35
N VAL A 126 7.20 17.33 -26.30
CA VAL A 126 7.90 17.58 -27.59
C VAL A 126 7.24 18.73 -28.35
N ASN A 127 5.92 18.77 -28.37
CA ASN A 127 5.15 19.73 -29.16
C ASN A 127 4.66 20.93 -28.33
N TYR A 128 5.17 21.11 -27.10
CA TYR A 128 4.69 22.17 -26.23
C TYR A 128 5.10 23.53 -26.81
N PRO A 129 4.17 24.48 -26.95
CA PRO A 129 4.49 25.78 -27.54
C PRO A 129 5.57 26.52 -26.74
N ASN A 130 6.56 27.06 -27.46
CA ASN A 130 7.58 27.93 -26.87
C ASN A 130 7.03 29.36 -26.70
N GLU A 131 6.03 29.48 -25.81
CA GLU A 131 5.31 30.71 -25.54
C GLU A 131 5.81 31.41 -24.26
N THR A 132 5.29 32.60 -23.97
CA THR A 132 5.58 33.37 -22.75
C THR A 132 4.75 32.95 -21.54
N ASP A 133 3.99 31.86 -21.65
CA ASP A 133 3.16 31.32 -20.57
C ASP A 133 3.98 30.93 -19.34
N VAL A 134 3.34 30.94 -18.18
CA VAL A 134 3.97 30.54 -16.91
C VAL A 134 3.87 29.03 -16.68
N TRP A 135 4.81 28.46 -15.92
CA TRP A 135 4.91 27.02 -15.64
C TRP A 135 3.65 26.40 -15.02
N GLU A 136 2.81 27.19 -14.34
CA GLU A 136 1.51 26.74 -13.83
C GLU A 136 0.57 26.30 -14.96
N ILE A 137 0.62 26.95 -16.13
CA ILE A 137 -0.19 26.60 -17.30
C ILE A 137 0.32 25.28 -17.89
N VAL A 138 1.64 25.10 -17.98
CA VAL A 138 2.28 23.85 -18.40
C VAL A 138 1.85 22.68 -17.50
N ASN A 139 1.92 22.86 -16.19
CA ASN A 139 1.51 21.84 -15.21
C ASN A 139 0.02 21.51 -15.29
N LYS A 140 -0.83 22.51 -15.51
CA LYS A 140 -2.27 22.32 -15.70
C LYS A 140 -2.57 21.50 -16.95
N ASN A 141 -1.93 21.83 -18.07
CA ASN A 141 -2.11 21.13 -19.35
C ASN A 141 -1.63 19.68 -19.27
N LEU A 142 -0.46 19.44 -18.65
CA LEU A 142 0.06 18.09 -18.38
C LEU A 142 -0.93 17.28 -17.54
N THR A 143 -1.41 17.85 -16.44
CA THR A 143 -2.36 17.18 -15.53
C THR A 143 -3.67 16.83 -16.24
N GLN A 144 -4.24 17.76 -17.00
CA GLN A 144 -5.46 17.49 -17.77
C GLN A 144 -5.27 16.35 -18.78
N LYS A 145 -4.11 16.29 -19.43
CA LYS A 145 -3.81 15.26 -20.43
C LYS A 145 -3.58 13.89 -19.83
N VAL A 146 -2.98 13.81 -18.64
CA VAL A 146 -2.93 12.57 -17.85
C VAL A 146 -4.34 12.10 -17.52
N ILE A 147 -5.22 13.00 -17.07
CA ILE A 147 -6.61 12.68 -16.70
C ILE A 147 -7.40 12.20 -17.93
N GLU A 148 -7.36 12.93 -19.04
CA GLU A 148 -8.03 12.54 -20.30
C GLU A 148 -7.56 11.18 -20.82
N SER A 149 -6.25 10.96 -20.80
CA SER A 149 -5.66 9.69 -21.21
C SER A 149 -6.09 8.57 -20.27
N SER A 150 -6.07 8.80 -18.96
CA SER A 150 -6.50 7.80 -17.98
C SER A 150 -7.98 7.45 -18.11
N ILE A 151 -8.85 8.42 -18.41
CA ILE A 151 -10.30 8.21 -18.58
C ILE A 151 -10.63 7.47 -19.89
N ARG A 152 -9.96 7.80 -21.00
CA ARG A 152 -10.19 7.13 -22.30
C ARG A 152 -9.86 5.64 -22.29
N HIS A 153 -8.97 5.20 -21.40
CA HIS A 153 -8.61 3.79 -21.26
C HIS A 153 -9.46 3.06 -20.19
N LEU A 154 -10.43 3.75 -19.56
CA LEU A 154 -11.42 3.17 -18.64
C LEU A 154 -12.80 2.97 -19.30
N THR A 155 -12.94 3.30 -20.59
CA THR A 155 -14.19 3.11 -21.35
C THR A 155 -13.99 2.07 -22.46
N LEU A 156 -14.18 0.80 -22.10
CA LEU A 156 -14.60 -0.30 -22.97
C LEU A 156 -15.60 -1.17 -22.22
#